data_AF-A0A952CAQ4-F1
#
_entry.id   AF-A0A952CAQ4-F1
#
_cell.length_a   1.000
_cell.length_b   1.000
_cell.length_c   1.000
_cell.angle_alpha   90.00
_cell.angle_beta   90.00
_cell.angle_gamma   90.00
#
_symmetry.space_group_name_H-M   'P 1'
#
loop_
_entity.id
_entity.type
_entity.pdbx_description
1 polymer ?
#
loop_
_entity_poly.entity_id
_entity_poly.type
_entity_poly.pdbx_seq_one_letter_code
_entity_poly.pdbx_strand_id
1 'polypeptide(L)'
;MEEALLSALQQRRDEIRTRWDALMRLERADTALANPDTLAFLFDQTLDEVLAKLPGKPVAPIRRRPTCQCGCNPMRVYFPALEQALLETLILVQTEMPELASRARLDSVTELCTTLRRIARREIAVFDDICQHNTAGRSTEYSI
;
A
#
# COMPACT_ATOMS: atom_id res chain seq x y z
N MET A 1 5.30 16.42 -5.82
CA MET A 1 6.53 15.61 -5.94
C MET A 1 7.20 16.05 -7.22
N GLU A 2 8.51 16.21 -7.23
CA GLU A 2 9.24 16.60 -8.45
C GLU A 2 9.21 15.47 -9.48
N GLU A 3 9.13 15.83 -10.77
CA GLU A 3 9.00 14.87 -11.87
C GLU A 3 10.22 13.93 -11.98
N ALA A 4 11.42 14.45 -11.70
CA ALA A 4 12.65 13.65 -11.68
C ALA A 4 12.60 12.53 -10.61
N LEU A 5 12.07 12.82 -9.42
CA LEU A 5 11.88 11.81 -8.37
C LEU A 5 10.87 10.74 -8.79
N LEU A 6 9.75 11.17 -9.39
CA LEU A 6 8.72 10.24 -9.85
C LEU A 6 9.26 9.33 -10.97
N SER A 7 9.99 9.89 -11.93
CA SER A 7 10.63 9.13 -13.01
C SER A 7 11.66 8.13 -12.47
N ALA A 8 12.49 8.54 -11.50
CA ALA A 8 13.45 7.64 -10.87
C ALA A 8 12.78 6.50 -10.10
N LEU A 9 11.66 6.76 -9.40
CA LEU A 9 10.85 5.70 -8.78
C LEU A 9 10.26 4.73 -9.82
N GLN A 10 9.80 5.23 -10.97
CA GLN A 10 9.31 4.41 -12.08
C GLN A 10 10.41 3.54 -12.71
N GLN A 11 11.67 3.98 -12.68
CA GLN A 11 12.79 3.18 -13.18
C GLN A 11 13.18 2.06 -12.21
N ARG A 12 12.86 2.20 -10.92
CA ARG A 12 13.21 1.24 -9.86
C ARG A 12 12.08 0.28 -9.49
N ARG A 13 11.12 0.05 -10.39
CA ARG A 13 9.95 -0.81 -10.13
C ARG A 13 10.34 -2.21 -9.68
N ASP A 14 11.33 -2.82 -10.31
CA ASP A 14 11.79 -4.17 -9.98
C ASP A 14 12.44 -4.22 -8.59
N GLU A 15 13.16 -3.16 -8.20
CA GLU A 15 13.72 -3.02 -6.85
C GLU A 15 12.60 -2.91 -5.80
N ILE A 16 11.60 -2.06 -6.05
CA ILE A 16 10.43 -1.90 -5.17
C ILE A 16 9.70 -3.23 -5.02
N ARG A 17 9.48 -3.96 -6.13
CA ARG A 17 8.81 -5.27 -6.13
C ARG A 17 9.58 -6.30 -5.31
N THR A 18 10.88 -6.41 -5.57
CA THR A 18 11.76 -7.35 -4.86
C THR A 18 11.75 -7.07 -3.37
N ARG A 19 11.82 -5.79 -3.00
CA ARG A 19 11.80 -5.39 -1.60
C ARG A 19 10.47 -5.65 -0.94
N TRP A 20 9.36 -5.35 -1.61
CA TRP A 20 8.02 -5.65 -1.14
C TRP A 20 7.82 -7.15 -0.90
N ASP A 21 8.25 -8.01 -1.83
CA ASP A 21 8.12 -9.46 -1.69
C ASP A 21 8.92 -9.98 -0.49
N ALA A 22 10.14 -9.47 -0.29
CA ALA A 22 10.94 -9.78 0.89
C ALA A 22 10.24 -9.39 2.20
N LEU A 23 9.63 -8.20 2.26
CA LEU A 23 8.89 -7.74 3.45
C LEU A 23 7.66 -8.61 3.73
N MET A 24 6.90 -8.97 2.68
CA MET A 24 5.75 -9.85 2.81
C MET A 24 6.12 -11.25 3.33
N ARG A 25 7.27 -11.78 2.94
CA ARG A 25 7.76 -13.08 3.40
C ARG A 25 8.29 -13.05 4.83
N LEU A 26 8.78 -11.91 5.31
CA LEU A 26 9.24 -11.72 6.68
C LEU A 26 8.07 -11.64 7.67
N GLU A 27 7.01 -10.91 7.30
CA GLU A 27 5.83 -10.69 8.14
C GLU A 27 4.94 -11.94 8.31
N ARG A 28 5.10 -12.98 7.47
CA ARG A 28 4.33 -14.25 7.47
C ARG A 28 2.90 -14.08 7.99
N ALA A 29 2.04 -13.52 7.16
CA ALA A 29 0.65 -13.38 7.55
C ALA A 29 -0.03 -14.76 7.72
N ASP A 30 -0.64 -14.99 8.89
CA ASP A 30 -1.21 -16.27 9.34
C ASP A 30 -2.47 -16.72 8.57
N THR A 31 -2.77 -16.12 7.41
CA THR A 31 -3.98 -16.41 6.65
C THR A 31 -3.65 -16.80 5.21
N ALA A 32 -4.36 -17.79 4.68
CA ALA A 32 -4.17 -18.26 3.30
C ALA A 32 -4.36 -17.15 2.25
N LEU A 33 -5.18 -16.14 2.56
CA LEU A 33 -5.41 -14.97 1.68
C LEU A 33 -4.24 -14.00 1.62
N ALA A 34 -3.30 -14.09 2.57
CA ALA A 34 -2.14 -13.22 2.64
C ALA A 34 -0.86 -13.88 2.09
N ASN A 35 -1.03 -14.87 1.21
CA ASN A 35 0.08 -15.49 0.49
C ASN A 35 0.78 -14.46 -0.42
N PRO A 36 2.10 -14.22 -0.24
CA PRO A 36 2.87 -13.28 -1.06
C PRO A 36 2.78 -13.56 -2.57
N ASP A 37 2.83 -14.84 -2.97
CA ASP A 37 2.81 -15.23 -4.39
C ASP A 37 1.48 -14.87 -5.05
N THR A 38 0.37 -14.97 -4.31
CA THR A 38 -0.95 -14.56 -4.80
C THR A 38 -1.09 -13.04 -4.85
N LEU A 39 -0.55 -12.33 -3.86
CA LEU A 39 -0.64 -10.87 -3.82
C LEU A 39 0.29 -10.19 -4.83
N ALA A 40 1.35 -10.86 -5.27
CA ALA A 40 2.26 -10.37 -6.28
C ALA A 40 1.58 -10.11 -7.65
N PHE A 41 0.43 -10.74 -7.91
CA PHE A 41 -0.38 -10.45 -9.10
C PHE A 41 -1.08 -9.10 -9.05
N LEU A 42 -1.33 -8.55 -7.85
CA LEU A 42 -1.91 -7.22 -7.66
C LEU A 42 -0.85 -6.11 -7.67
N PHE A 43 0.42 -6.49 -7.54
CA PHE A 43 1.51 -5.56 -7.27
C PHE A 43 1.68 -4.51 -8.36
N ASP A 44 1.84 -4.93 -9.62
CA ASP A 44 2.15 -4.00 -10.71
C ASP A 44 1.02 -2.98 -10.91
N GLN A 45 -0.23 -3.46 -10.89
CA GLN A 45 -1.39 -2.59 -11.00
C GLN A 45 -1.50 -1.62 -9.82
N THR A 46 -1.22 -2.08 -8.59
CA THR A 46 -1.25 -1.20 -7.42
C THR A 46 -0.16 -0.15 -7.52
N LEU A 47 1.05 -0.54 -7.92
CA LEU A 47 2.18 0.35 -8.06
C LEU A 47 1.89 1.41 -9.15
N ASP A 48 1.31 1.00 -10.27
CA ASP A 48 0.85 1.92 -11.32
C ASP A 48 -0.17 2.92 -10.79
N GLU A 49 -1.16 2.46 -10.03
CA GLU A 49 -2.16 3.36 -9.45
C GLU A 49 -1.54 4.38 -8.49
N VAL A 50 -0.59 3.93 -7.65
CA VAL A 50 0.11 4.81 -6.71
C VAL A 50 0.92 5.86 -7.46
N LEU A 51 1.75 5.44 -8.42
CA LEU A 51 2.64 6.34 -9.16
C LEU A 51 1.85 7.29 -10.07
N ALA A 52 0.76 6.84 -10.70
CA ALA A 52 -0.11 7.69 -11.52
C ALA A 52 -0.90 8.73 -10.72
N LYS A 53 -1.02 8.55 -9.39
CA LYS A 53 -1.70 9.50 -8.49
C LYS A 53 -0.74 10.47 -7.82
N LEU A 54 0.55 10.42 -8.14
CA LEU A 54 1.55 11.39 -7.74
C LEU A 54 1.78 12.39 -8.89
N PRO A 55 1.95 13.70 -8.61
CA PRO A 55 1.78 14.33 -7.30
C PRO A 55 0.33 14.28 -6.77
N GLY A 56 0.19 14.04 -5.47
CA GLY A 56 -1.09 13.79 -4.81
C GLY A 56 -1.91 15.07 -4.59
N LYS A 57 -3.24 14.94 -4.59
CA LYS A 57 -4.13 16.04 -4.13
C LYS A 57 -4.12 16.14 -2.59
N PRO A 58 -4.27 17.35 -2.01
CA PRO A 58 -4.41 17.52 -0.57
C PRO A 58 -5.54 16.64 -0.02
N VAL A 59 -5.25 15.94 1.08
CA VAL A 59 -6.10 14.88 1.62
C VAL A 59 -7.16 15.46 2.56
N ALA A 60 -8.43 15.12 2.30
CA ALA A 60 -9.53 15.39 3.22
C ALA A 60 -9.33 14.62 4.56
N PRO A 61 -9.85 15.13 5.69
CA PRO A 61 -9.60 14.56 7.01
C PRO A 61 -9.97 13.07 7.12
N ILE A 62 -9.20 12.38 7.97
CA ILE A 62 -9.25 10.93 8.19
C ILE A 62 -10.66 10.53 8.68
N ARG A 63 -11.40 9.75 7.89
CA ARG A 63 -12.55 8.99 8.40
C ARG A 63 -12.05 7.78 9.19
N ARG A 64 -12.73 7.43 10.29
CA ARG A 64 -12.38 6.28 11.14
C ARG A 64 -12.26 5.01 10.30
N ARG A 65 -11.24 4.21 10.59
CA ARG A 65 -10.99 2.92 9.93
C ARG A 65 -12.11 1.95 10.30
N PRO A 66 -12.78 1.31 9.33
CA PRO A 66 -13.63 0.17 9.62
C PRO A 66 -12.79 -0.93 10.28
N THR A 67 -13.31 -1.54 11.33
CA THR A 67 -12.70 -2.69 11.98
C THR A 67 -13.46 -3.93 11.52
N CYS A 68 -12.94 -4.67 10.52
CA CYS A 68 -13.40 -6.05 10.34
C CYS A 68 -13.01 -6.86 11.57
N GLN A 69 -13.98 -7.54 12.19
CA GLN A 69 -13.73 -8.47 13.30
C GLN A 69 -12.96 -9.72 12.84
N CYS A 70 -12.94 -10.00 11.54
CA CYS A 70 -12.33 -11.18 10.94
C CYS A 70 -10.80 -11.18 11.01
N GLY A 71 -10.14 -10.01 10.99
CA GLY A 71 -8.67 -9.91 10.93
C GLY A 71 -8.02 -10.41 9.63
N CYS A 72 -8.73 -11.18 8.79
CA CYS A 72 -8.18 -11.89 7.63
C CYS A 72 -7.96 -11.05 6.36
N ASN A 73 -8.08 -9.72 6.43
CA ASN A 73 -7.92 -8.88 5.25
C ASN A 73 -6.42 -8.77 4.87
N PRO A 74 -5.96 -9.38 3.76
CA PRO A 74 -4.54 -9.40 3.39
C PRO A 74 -4.01 -8.01 3.05
N MET A 75 -4.89 -7.07 2.70
CA MET A 75 -4.51 -5.68 2.43
C MET A 75 -3.88 -4.99 3.65
N ARG A 76 -4.11 -5.53 4.86
CA ARG A 76 -3.57 -4.99 6.12
C ARG A 76 -2.07 -5.25 6.29
N VAL A 77 -1.51 -6.27 5.63
CA VAL A 77 -0.05 -6.52 5.58
C VAL A 77 0.56 -6.06 4.25
N TYR A 78 -0.21 -6.17 3.17
CA TYR A 78 0.20 -5.78 1.82
C TYR A 78 0.59 -4.30 1.71
N PHE A 79 -0.27 -3.39 2.17
CA PHE A 79 -0.04 -1.95 2.02
C PHE A 79 1.09 -1.42 2.91
N PRO A 80 1.24 -1.85 4.19
CA PRO A 80 2.42 -1.50 4.97
C PRO A 80 3.73 -1.96 4.33
N ALA A 81 3.80 -3.20 3.82
CA ALA A 81 4.98 -3.67 3.10
C ALA A 81 5.28 -2.81 1.86
N LEU A 82 4.24 -2.41 1.12
CA LEU A 82 4.40 -1.53 -0.05
C LEU A 82 4.83 -0.11 0.36
N GLU A 83 4.29 0.43 1.45
CA GLU A 83 4.69 1.74 2.00
C GLU A 83 6.17 1.75 2.34
N GLN A 84 6.64 0.72 3.04
CA GLN A 84 8.04 0.60 3.40
C GLN A 84 8.94 0.44 2.17
N ALA A 85 8.61 -0.45 1.23
CA ALA A 85 9.41 -0.63 0.00
C ALA A 85 9.52 0.67 -0.83
N LEU A 86 8.43 1.42 -0.95
CA LEU A 86 8.42 2.71 -1.65
C LEU A 86 9.23 3.78 -0.90
N LEU A 87 9.13 3.83 0.43
CA LEU A 87 9.90 4.79 1.24
C LEU A 87 11.40 4.52 1.18
N GLU A 88 11.81 3.26 1.32
CA GLU A 88 13.22 2.87 1.21
C GLU A 88 13.78 3.27 -0.16
N THR A 89 13.05 2.98 -1.23
CA THR A 89 13.46 3.35 -2.60
C THR A 89 13.50 4.86 -2.80
N LEU A 90 12.50 5.60 -2.30
CA LEU A 90 12.48 7.06 -2.38
C LEU A 90 13.69 7.67 -1.65
N ILE A 91 14.04 7.16 -0.47
CA ILE A 91 15.20 7.64 0.28
C ILE A 91 16.48 7.42 -0.53
N LEU A 92 16.66 6.23 -1.14
CA LEU A 92 17.81 5.94 -2.00
C LEU A 92 17.91 6.92 -3.17
N VAL A 93 16.81 7.13 -3.90
CA VAL A 93 16.75 8.11 -5.01
C VAL A 93 17.10 9.52 -4.51
N GLN A 94 16.58 9.94 -3.37
CA GLN A 94 16.91 11.26 -2.80
C GLN A 94 18.41 11.38 -2.46
N THR A 95 19.07 10.30 -2.02
CA THR A 95 20.52 10.33 -1.73
C THR A 95 21.37 10.52 -2.97
N GLU A 96 20.87 10.11 -4.14
CA GLU A 96 21.52 10.28 -5.45
C GLU A 96 21.30 11.67 -6.05
N MET A 97 20.44 12.49 -5.44
CA MET A 97 20.12 13.85 -5.87
C MET A 97 20.62 14.88 -4.84
N PRO A 98 21.92 15.22 -4.81
CA PRO A 98 22.48 16.12 -3.80
C PRO A 98 21.88 17.53 -3.83
N GLU A 99 21.49 18.01 -5.02
CA GLU A 99 20.87 19.32 -5.22
C GLU A 99 19.42 19.41 -4.72
N LEU A 100 18.80 18.28 -4.36
CA LEU A 100 17.43 18.24 -3.87
C LEU A 100 17.35 18.85 -2.46
N ALA A 101 16.65 19.98 -2.36
CA ALA A 101 16.47 20.71 -1.11
C ALA A 101 15.79 19.84 -0.02
N SER A 102 16.20 20.02 1.24
CA SER A 102 15.64 19.27 2.38
C SER A 102 14.12 19.38 2.50
N ARG A 103 13.55 20.53 2.14
CA ARG A 103 12.10 20.71 2.13
C ARG A 103 11.41 19.83 1.08
N ALA A 104 11.96 19.76 -0.13
CA ALA A 104 11.42 18.92 -1.21
C ALA A 104 11.52 17.41 -0.86
N ARG A 105 12.58 16.99 -0.14
CA ARG A 105 12.71 15.63 0.41
C ARG A 105 11.56 15.29 1.37
N LEU A 106 11.25 16.18 2.30
CA LEU A 106 10.16 15.98 3.28
C LEU A 106 8.77 16.01 2.62
N ASP A 107 8.57 16.94 1.69
CA ASP A 107 7.28 17.08 1.00
C ASP A 107 7.01 15.84 0.13
N SER A 108 8.01 15.30 -0.58
CA SER A 108 7.87 14.07 -1.37
C SER A 108 7.54 12.83 -0.53
N VAL A 109 8.16 12.67 0.65
CA VAL A 109 7.81 11.60 1.61
C VAL A 109 6.36 11.74 2.08
N THR A 110 5.97 12.95 2.48
CA THR A 110 4.61 13.23 2.97
C THR A 110 3.57 12.90 1.90
N GLU A 111 3.84 13.27 0.67
CA GLU A 111 2.95 13.08 -0.47
C GLU A 111 2.83 11.61 -0.89
N LEU A 112 3.93 10.86 -0.89
CA LEU A 112 3.93 9.41 -1.12
C LEU A 112 3.07 8.70 -0.08
N CYS A 113 3.34 8.92 1.22
CA CYS A 113 2.60 8.32 2.32
C CYS A 113 1.11 8.65 2.28
N THR A 114 0.77 9.92 2.06
CA THR A 114 -0.63 10.36 2.03
C THR A 114 -1.39 9.76 0.85
N THR A 115 -0.76 9.68 -0.33
CA THR A 115 -1.35 9.07 -1.53
C THR A 115 -1.58 7.58 -1.34
N LEU A 116 -0.55 6.85 -0.88
CA LEU A 116 -0.64 5.42 -0.65
C LEU A 116 -1.68 5.08 0.42
N ARG A 117 -1.67 5.78 1.56
CA ARG A 117 -2.63 5.53 2.65
C ARG A 117 -4.07 5.79 2.24
N ARG A 118 -4.30 6.70 1.28
CA ARG A 118 -5.65 6.91 0.72
C ARG A 118 -6.10 5.71 -0.11
N ILE A 119 -5.22 5.17 -0.97
CA ILE A 119 -5.50 3.96 -1.76
C ILE A 119 -5.71 2.77 -0.82
N ALA A 120 -4.78 2.56 0.12
CA ALA A 120 -4.86 1.49 1.12
C ALA A 120 -6.18 1.50 1.89
N ARG A 121 -6.65 2.66 2.34
CA ARG A 121 -7.94 2.78 3.04
C ARG A 121 -9.12 2.36 2.17
N ARG A 122 -9.14 2.76 0.89
CA ARG A 122 -10.21 2.38 -0.04
C ARG A 122 -10.23 0.87 -0.22
N GLU A 123 -9.08 0.27 -0.53
CA GLU A 123 -8.98 -1.17 -0.76
C GLU A 123 -9.30 -1.99 0.51
N ILE A 124 -8.75 -1.59 1.66
CA ILE A 124 -9.03 -2.26 2.93
C ILE A 124 -10.53 -2.18 3.25
N ALA A 125 -11.19 -1.05 3.03
CA ALA A 125 -12.62 -0.91 3.27
C ALA A 125 -13.46 -1.83 2.34
N VAL A 126 -13.11 -1.92 1.06
CA VAL A 126 -13.78 -2.81 0.11
C VAL A 126 -13.63 -4.28 0.53
N PHE A 127 -12.43 -4.72 0.89
CA PHE A 127 -12.21 -6.09 1.35
C PHE A 127 -12.89 -6.38 2.70
N ASP A 128 -12.86 -5.42 3.64
CA ASP A 128 -13.54 -5.57 4.93
C ASP A 128 -15.07 -5.72 4.74
N ASP A 129 -15.67 -4.98 3.79
CA ASP A 129 -17.09 -5.08 3.47
C ASP A 129 -17.46 -6.47 2.91
N ILE A 130 -16.65 -7.00 1.99
CA ILE A 130 -16.82 -8.36 1.46
C ILE A 130 -16.75 -9.42 2.58
N CYS A 131 -15.81 -9.27 3.51
CA CYS A 131 -15.69 -10.18 4.65
C CYS A 131 -16.93 -10.13 5.58
N GLN A 132 -17.50 -8.95 5.81
CA GLN A 132 -18.69 -8.77 6.66
C GLN A 132 -19.96 -9.39 6.03
N HIS A 133 -20.15 -9.25 4.73
CA HIS A 133 -21.29 -9.84 4.03
C HIS A 133 -21.23 -11.39 4.05
N ASN A 134 -20.05 -11.99 3.88
CA ASN A 134 -19.88 -13.44 3.91
C ASN A 134 -20.04 -14.06 5.31
N THR A 135 -19.78 -13.29 6.39
CA THR A 135 -20.00 -13.77 7.76
C THR A 135 -21.46 -13.66 8.19
N ALA A 136 -22.17 -12.61 7.77
CA ALA A 136 -23.61 -12.48 7.99
C ALA A 136 -24.43 -13.58 7.29
N GLY A 137 -24.03 -14.01 6.09
CA GLY A 137 -24.68 -15.10 5.35
C GLY A 137 -24.62 -16.46 6.07
N ARG A 138 -23.49 -16.79 6.72
CA ARG A 138 -23.28 -18.09 7.40
C ARG A 138 -24.04 -18.22 8.72
N SER A 139 -24.40 -17.11 9.37
CA SER A 139 -25.18 -17.12 10.62
C SER A 139 -26.63 -17.54 10.42
N THR A 140 -27.15 -17.50 9.19
CA THR A 140 -28.54 -17.85 8.87
C THR A 140 -28.74 -19.33 8.54
N GLU A 141 -27.66 -20.08 8.29
CA GLU A 141 -27.73 -21.50 7.87
C GLU A 141 -27.64 -22.51 9.03
N TYR A 142 -27.41 -22.06 10.27
CA TYR A 142 -27.36 -22.91 11.48
C TYR A 142 -28.42 -22.49 12.51
N SER A 143 -29.66 -22.31 12.06
CA SER A 143 -30.83 -22.29 12.94
C SER A 143 -31.90 -23.22 12.37
N ILE A 144 -31.70 -24.52 12.59
CA ILE A 144 -32.71 -25.57 12.46
C ILE A 144 -32.68 -26.38 13.74
#